data_AF-A0A521GKI7-F1
#
_entry.id   AF-A0A521GKI7-F1
#
_cell.length_a   1.000
_cell.length_b   1.000
_cell.length_c   1.000
_cell.angle_alpha   90.00
_cell.angle_beta   90.00
_cell.angle_gamma   90.00
#
_symmetry.space_group_name_H-M   'P 1'
#
loop_
_entity.id
_entity.type
_entity.pdbx_description
1 polymer ?
#
loop_
_entity_poly.entity_id
_entity_poly.type
_entity_poly.pdbx_seq_one_letter_code
_entity_poly.pdbx_strand_id
1 'polypeptide(L)' 'MFPVLFAEVTGNLDIIGKGLMIAFGFIGPAIGIGIIGGNYLQAVGRNPEAAKFFGQALVFVAIVELFGLLAFASTFIVK' A
#
# COMPACT_ATOMS: atom_id res chain seq x y z
N MET A 1 19.96 -1.72 35.30
CA MET A 1 20.00 -0.48 34.52
C MET A 1 20.47 -0.71 33.08
N PHE A 2 21.65 -1.32 32.85
CA PHE A 2 22.14 -1.67 31.51
C PHE A 2 21.16 -2.47 30.62
N PRO A 3 20.48 -3.54 31.09
CA PRO A 3 19.54 -4.30 30.24
C PRO A 3 18.25 -3.55 29.87
N VAL A 4 17.84 -2.54 30.65
CA VAL A 4 16.64 -1.74 30.35
C VAL A 4 16.90 -0.81 29.15
N LEU A 5 18.12 -0.27 29.05
CA LEU A 5 18.52 0.58 27.94
C LEU A 5 18.48 -0.16 26.59
N PHE A 6 18.93 -1.43 26.54
CA PHE A 6 18.85 -2.23 25.30
C PHE A 6 17.42 -2.57 24.90
N ALA A 7 16.54 -2.83 25.87
CA ALA A 7 15.14 -3.11 25.60
C ALA A 7 14.43 -1.88 24.99
N GLU A 8 14.72 -0.68 25.51
CA GLU A 8 14.15 0.58 24.99
C GLU A 8 14.66 0.89 23.57
N VAL A 9 15.96 0.74 23.32
CA VAL A 9 16.55 0.96 21.99
C VAL A 9 15.99 -0.05 20.97
N THR A 10 15.86 -1.32 21.34
CA THR A 10 15.31 -2.36 20.43
C THR A 10 13.85 -2.08 20.10
N GLY A 11 13.01 -1.77 21.10
CA GLY A 11 11.61 -1.41 20.85
C GLY A 11 11.45 -0.19 19.93
N ASN A 12 12.33 0.80 20.06
CA ASN A 12 12.34 1.97 19.16
C ASN A 12 12.71 1.59 17.71
N LEU A 13 13.68 0.69 17.53
CA LEU A 13 14.07 0.20 16.20
C LEU A 13 12.96 -0.62 15.53
N ASP A 14 12.21 -1.43 16.30
CA ASP A 14 11.09 -2.21 15.78
C ASP A 14 9.96 -1.30 15.28
N ILE A 15 9.64 -0.24 16.02
CA ILE A 15 8.63 0.75 15.62
C ILE A 15 9.06 1.46 14.33
N ILE A 16 10.32 1.88 14.24
CA ILE A 16 10.86 2.52 13.02
C ILE A 16 10.84 1.55 11.84
N GLY A 17 11.27 0.30 12.05
CA GLY A 17 11.27 -0.74 11.01
C GLY A 17 9.87 -1.00 10.45
N LYS A 18 8.86 -1.11 11.32
CA LYS A 18 7.45 -1.27 10.91
C LYS A 18 6.92 -0.02 10.19
N GLY A 19 7.27 1.17 10.65
CA GLY A 19 6.91 2.42 9.96
C GLY A 19 7.47 2.50 8.54
N LEU A 20 8.74 2.13 8.36
CA LEU A 20 9.40 2.08 7.05
C LEU A 20 8.77 1.02 6.14
N MET A 21 8.44 -0.16 6.68
CA MET A 21 7.79 -1.23 5.92
C MET A 21 6.46 -0.78 5.32
N ILE A 22 5.63 -0.09 6.08
CA ILE A 22 4.39 0.52 5.58
C ILE A 22 4.71 1.58 4.54
N ALA A 23 5.59 2.54 4.86
CA ALA A 23 5.89 3.66 3.98
C ALA A 23 6.34 3.19 2.59
N PHE A 24 7.29 2.25 2.50
CA PHE A 24 7.78 1.73 1.23
C PHE A 24 6.81 0.73 0.59
N GLY A 25 6.13 -0.09 1.38
CA GLY A 25 5.17 -1.08 0.88
C GLY A 25 3.95 -0.45 0.19
N PHE A 26 3.58 0.77 0.54
CA PHE A 26 2.45 1.49 -0.05
C PHE A 26 2.80 2.30 -1.31
N ILE A 27 4.09 2.53 -1.62
CA ILE A 27 4.49 3.34 -2.79
C ILE A 27 3.98 2.73 -4.10
N GLY A 28 4.21 1.42 -4.29
CA GLY A 28 3.77 0.68 -5.47
C GLY A 28 2.24 0.75 -5.66
N PRO A 29 1.45 0.37 -4.64
CA PRO A 29 0.00 0.51 -4.66
C PRO A 29 -0.49 1.93 -4.96
N ALA A 30 0.02 2.93 -4.26
CA ALA A 30 -0.40 4.32 -4.45
C ALA A 30 -0.19 4.80 -5.90
N ILE A 31 0.98 4.50 -6.48
CA ILE A 31 1.29 4.84 -7.87
C ILE A 31 0.40 4.04 -8.83
N GLY A 32 0.28 2.73 -8.63
CA GLY A 32 -0.51 1.85 -9.51
C GLY A 32 -1.99 2.24 -9.54
N ILE A 33 -2.58 2.50 -8.38
CA ILE A 33 -3.97 2.95 -8.25
C ILE A 33 -4.16 4.31 -8.91
N GLY A 34 -3.24 5.25 -8.69
CA GLY A 34 -3.28 6.57 -9.34
C GLY A 34 -3.28 6.47 -10.87
N ILE A 35 -2.43 5.61 -11.43
CA ILE A 35 -2.36 5.38 -12.88
C ILE A 35 -3.64 4.71 -13.41
N ILE A 36 -4.14 3.66 -12.74
CA ILE A 36 -5.35 2.95 -13.16
C ILE A 36 -6.55 3.90 -13.12
N GLY A 37 -6.76 4.61 -12.00
CA GLY A 37 -7.86 5.56 -11.85
C GLY A 37 -7.76 6.71 -12.85
N GLY A 38 -6.58 7.29 -13.03
CA GLY A 38 -6.34 8.37 -14.00
C GLY A 38 -6.62 7.95 -15.44
N ASN A 39 -6.18 6.75 -15.84
CA ASN A 39 -6.44 6.22 -17.18
C ASN A 39 -7.91 5.85 -17.39
N TYR A 40 -8.57 5.29 -16.36
CA TYR A 40 -10.00 5.03 -16.39
C TYR A 40 -10.80 6.33 -16.60
N LEU A 41 -10.51 7.38 -15.82
CA LEU A 41 -11.20 8.67 -15.94
C LEU A 41 -10.95 9.33 -17.31
N GLN A 42 -9.73 9.26 -17.84
CA GLN A 42 -9.43 9.73 -19.20
C GLN A 42 -10.21 8.96 -20.27
N ALA A 43 -10.31 7.64 -20.14
CA ALA A 43 -11.07 6.81 -21.08
C ALA A 43 -12.56 7.17 -21.06
N VAL A 44 -13.15 7.33 -19.87
CA VAL A 44 -14.56 7.74 -19.70
C VAL A 44 -14.81 9.14 -20.23
N GLY A 45 -13.89 10.08 -19.99
CA GLY A 45 -13.99 11.44 -20.49
C GLY A 45 -13.97 11.54 -22.02
N ARG A 46 -13.27 10.62 -22.71
CA ARG A 46 -13.23 10.53 -24.18
C ARG A 46 -14.40 9.74 -24.76
N ASN A 47 -14.86 8.71 -24.05
CA ASN A 47 -16.00 7.89 -24.45
C ASN A 47 -16.83 7.50 -23.22
N PRO A 48 -18.02 8.10 -23.00
CA PRO A 48 -18.88 7.78 -21.88
C PRO A 48 -19.27 6.29 -21.77
N GLU A 49 -19.30 5.55 -22.89
CA GLU A 49 -19.59 4.11 -22.87
C GLU A 49 -18.50 3.28 -22.17
N ALA A 50 -17.29 3.83 -22.01
CA ALA A 50 -16.21 3.18 -21.28
C ALA A 50 -16.51 3.05 -19.77
N ALA A 51 -17.48 3.79 -19.23
CA ALA A 51 -17.86 3.72 -17.82
C ALA A 51 -18.31 2.30 -17.39
N LYS A 52 -18.77 1.47 -18.34
CA LYS A 52 -19.13 0.07 -18.07
C LYS A 52 -17.96 -0.78 -17.56
N PHE A 53 -16.71 -0.33 -17.76
CA PHE A 53 -15.51 -1.03 -17.30
C PHE A 53 -15.07 -0.67 -15.87
N PHE A 54 -15.87 0.12 -15.12
CA PHE A 54 -15.54 0.48 -13.75
C PHE A 54 -15.24 -0.73 -12.86
N GLY A 55 -16.04 -1.79 -12.96
CA GLY A 55 -15.81 -3.02 -12.20
C GLY A 55 -14.46 -3.67 -12.51
N GLN A 56 -14.05 -3.67 -13.78
CA GLN A 56 -12.74 -4.18 -14.18
C GLN A 56 -11.59 -3.29 -13.66
N ALA A 57 -11.76 -1.97 -13.69
CA ALA A 57 -10.79 -1.04 -13.09
C ALA A 57 -10.63 -1.28 -11.58
N LEU A 58 -11.73 -1.51 -10.85
CA LEU A 58 -11.69 -1.86 -9.42
C LEU A 58 -11.00 -3.20 -9.15
N VAL A 59 -11.17 -4.21 -10.01
CA VAL A 59 -10.44 -5.48 -9.89
C VAL A 59 -8.93 -5.26 -9.99
N PHE A 60 -8.48 -4.44 -10.96
CA PHE A 60 -7.06 -4.11 -11.05
C PHE A 60 -6.55 -3.30 -9.85
N VAL A 61 -7.35 -2.35 -9.35
CA VAL A 61 -7.04 -1.63 -8.10
C VAL A 61 -6.89 -2.60 -6.94
N ALA A 62 -7.79 -3.58 -6.78
CA ALA A 62 -7.73 -4.56 -5.71
C ALA A 62 -6.49 -5.48 -5.81
N ILE A 63 -6.12 -5.89 -7.03
CA ILE A 63 -4.89 -6.67 -7.27
C ILE A 63 -3.65 -5.86 -6.90
N VAL A 64 -3.63 -4.57 -7.22
CA VAL A 64 -2.53 -3.66 -6.89
C VAL A 64 -2.49 -3.38 -5.37
N GLU A 65 -3.65 -3.22 -4.73
CA GLU A 65 -3.76 -2.96 -3.30
C GLU A 65 -3.35 -4.17 -2.44
N LEU A 66 -3.40 -5.38 -2.99
CA LEU A 66 -2.91 -6.59 -2.32
C LEU A 66 -1.48 -6.41 -1.78
N PHE A 67 -0.60 -5.70 -2.51
CA PHE A 67 0.76 -5.46 -2.06
C PHE A 67 0.82 -4.52 -0.84
N GLY A 68 -0.06 -3.51 -0.77
CA GLY A 68 -0.19 -2.64 0.40
C GLY A 68 -0.73 -3.40 1.61
N LEU A 69 -1.72 -4.27 1.39
CA LEU A 69 -2.25 -5.16 2.43
C LEU A 69 -1.22 -6.17 2.93
N LEU A 70 -0.36 -6.70 2.05
CA LEU A 70 0.75 -7.57 2.45
C LEU A 70 1.79 -6.82 3.28
N ALA A 71 2.12 -5.58 2.91
CA ALA A 71 3.00 -4.72 3.72
C ALA A 71 2.38 -4.43 5.10
N PHE A 72 1.08 -4.14 5.16
CA PHE A 72 0.36 -3.95 6.41
C PHE A 72 0.31 -5.21 7.28
N ALA A 73 -0.08 -6.35 6.69
CA ALA A 73 -0.14 -7.63 7.40
C ALA A 73 1.25 -8.03 7.95
N SER A 74 2.32 -7.73 7.21
CA SER A 74 3.69 -8.01 7.62
C SER A 74 4.09 -7.31 8.92
N THR A 75 3.48 -6.17 9.29
CA THR A 75 3.76 -5.50 10.57
C THR A 75 3.36 -6.31 11.81
N PHE A 76 2.46 -7.28 11.65
CA PHE A 76 2.04 -8.22 12.70
C PHE A 76 2.80 -9.55 12.67
N ILE A 77 3.41 -9.88 11.53
CA ILE A 77 4.06 -11.17 11.29
C ILE A 77 5.57 -11.07 11.57
N VAL A 78 6.19 -9.96 11.19
CA VAL A 78 7.62 -9.72 11.38
C VAL A 78 7.85 -9.29 12.83
N LYS A 79 8.74 -10.03 13.51
CA LYS A 79 9.15 -9.81 14.90
C LYS A 79 10.20 -8.73 14.99
#